data_AF-A0A7L4HGZ0-F1
#
_entry.id   AF-A0A7L4HGZ0-F1
#
_cell.length_a   1.000
_cell.length_b   1.000
_cell.length_c   1.000
_cell.angle_alpha   90.00
_cell.angle_beta   90.00
_cell.angle_gamma   90.00
#
_symmetry.space_group_name_H-M   'P 1'
#
loop_
_entity.id
_entity.type
_entity.pdbx_description
1 polymer ?
#
loop_
_entity_poly.entity_id
_entity_poly.type
_entity_poly.pdbx_seq_one_letter_code
_entity_poly.pdbx_strand_id
1 'polypeptide(L)' 'LFLREKKRDQYHRRRMFDPDAPIDYINERNRKFNQKLDRFYDRYTEDLKGDLERGTAV' A
#
# COMPACT_ATOMS: atom_id res chain seq x y z
N LEU A 1 6.27 28.11 17.71
CA LEU A 1 6.61 27.74 16.30
C LEU A 1 7.15 26.31 16.21
N PHE A 2 8.19 25.96 16.97
CA PHE A 2 8.78 24.61 17.05
C PHE A 2 7.80 23.43 17.25
N LEU A 3 6.80 23.58 18.12
CA LEU A 3 5.76 22.56 18.35
C LEU A 3 4.89 22.29 17.11
N ARG A 4 4.75 23.28 16.21
CA ARG A 4 3.95 23.17 15.00
C ARG A 4 4.71 22.46 13.88
N GLU A 5 6.03 22.68 13.80
CA GLU A 5 6.94 21.96 12.89
C GLU A 5 7.03 20.49 13.25
N LYS A 6 7.32 20.18 14.53
CA LYS A 6 7.34 18.78 15.01
C LYS A 6 6.02 18.04 14.74
N LYS A 7 4.87 18.71 14.86
CA LYS A 7 3.57 18.11 14.53
C LYS A 7 3.41 17.82 13.03
N ARG A 8 3.93 18.66 12.13
CA ARG A 8 3.87 18.43 10.68
C ARG A 8 4.76 17.26 10.26
N ASP A 9 5.97 17.18 10.81
CA ASP A 9 6.89 16.08 10.50
C ASP A 9 6.32 14.72 10.95
N GLN A 10 5.70 14.70 12.13
CA GLN A 10 5.07 13.49 12.70
C GLN A 10 3.70 13.15 12.11
N TYR A 11 3.13 14.01 11.26
CA TYR A 11 1.85 13.75 10.60
C TYR A 11 2.02 12.69 9.49
N HIS A 12 3.13 12.72 8.76
CA HIS A 12 3.49 11.73 7.74
C HIS A 12 4.47 10.70 8.29
N ARG A 13 4.05 9.97 9.33
CA ARG A 13 4.85 8.87 9.86
C ARG A 13 4.99 7.76 8.81
N ARG A 14 6.23 7.30 8.60
CA ARG A 14 6.51 6.14 7.75
C ARG A 14 5.93 4.89 8.42
N ARG A 15 5.19 4.09 7.67
CA ARG A 15 4.80 2.75 8.11
C ARG A 15 6.05 1.85 8.12
N MET A 16 6.14 0.93 9.07
CA MET A 16 7.20 -0.08 9.07
C MET A 16 7.10 -0.89 7.77
N PHE A 17 8.26 -1.15 7.17
CA PHE A 17 8.38 -2.07 6.06
C PHE A 17 8.36 -3.49 6.61
N ASP A 18 7.48 -4.32 6.06
CA ASP A 18 7.43 -5.74 6.35
C ASP A 18 8.31 -6.47 5.32
N PRO A 19 9.43 -7.10 5.73
CA PRO A 19 10.32 -7.79 4.81
C PRO A 19 9.73 -9.10 4.26
N ASP A 20 8.72 -9.67 4.92
CA ASP A 20 8.11 -10.95 4.53
C ASP A 20 6.87 -10.75 3.64
N ALA A 21 6.45 -9.50 3.43
CA ALA A 21 5.31 -9.20 2.57
C ALA A 21 5.60 -9.51 1.09
N PRO A 22 4.60 -10.00 0.33
CA PRO A 22 4.73 -10.22 -1.11
C PRO A 22 5.14 -8.94 -1.84
N ILE A 23 6.19 -9.01 -2.66
CA ILE A 23 6.68 -7.88 -3.46
C ILE A 23 6.04 -7.94 -4.85
N ASP A 24 5.12 -7.01 -5.10
CA ASP A 24 4.38 -6.84 -6.36
C ASP A 24 4.92 -5.68 -7.23
N TYR A 25 6.07 -5.11 -6.86
CA TYR A 25 6.63 -3.90 -7.47
C TYR A 25 8.08 -4.06 -7.90
N ILE A 26 8.45 -3.38 -8.99
CA ILE A 26 9.82 -3.38 -9.52
C ILE A 26 10.66 -2.22 -8.96
N ASN A 27 10.01 -1.11 -8.58
CA ASN A 27 10.70 0.08 -8.07
C ASN A 27 9.87 0.82 -7.00
N GLU A 28 10.51 1.73 -6.26
CA GLU A 28 9.88 2.46 -5.14
C GLU A 28 8.74 3.39 -5.60
N ARG A 29 8.79 3.92 -6.83
CA ARG A 29 7.69 4.74 -7.37
C ARG A 29 6.46 3.88 -7.65
N ASN A 30 6.67 2.69 -8.19
CA ASN A 30 5.65 1.70 -8.46
C ASN A 30 5.04 1.20 -7.15
N ARG A 31 5.85 0.88 -6.12
CA ARG A 31 5.35 0.54 -4.77
C ARG A 31 4.39 1.57 -4.21
N LYS A 32 4.77 2.85 -4.26
CA LYS A 32 3.90 3.95 -3.78
C LYS A 32 2.63 4.10 -4.60
N PHE A 33 2.68 3.78 -5.89
CA PHE A 33 1.52 3.79 -6.77
C PHE A 33 0.59 2.62 -6.48
N ASN A 34 1.10 1.39 -6.31
CA ASN A 34 0.31 0.23 -5.92
C ASN A 34 -0.36 0.46 -4.56
N GLN A 35 0.38 0.97 -3.55
CA GLN A 35 -0.20 1.40 -2.27
C GLN A 35 -1.26 2.50 -2.38
N LYS A 36 -1.22 3.31 -3.45
CA LYS A 36 -2.29 4.27 -3.73
C LYS A 36 -3.49 3.53 -4.30
N LEU A 37 -3.29 2.64 -5.27
CA LEU A 37 -4.37 1.85 -5.86
C LEU A 37 -5.10 1.02 -4.80
N ASP A 38 -4.38 0.31 -3.93
CA ASP A 38 -5.01 -0.49 -2.86
C ASP A 38 -5.93 0.38 -2.00
N ARG A 39 -5.49 1.57 -1.59
CA ARG A 39 -6.35 2.47 -0.77
C ARG A 39 -7.70 2.83 -1.42
N PHE A 40 -7.79 2.83 -2.75
CA PHE A 40 -9.03 3.17 -3.46
C PHE A 40 -9.79 1.94 -3.96
N TYR A 41 -9.07 0.91 -4.39
CA TYR A 41 -9.62 -0.19 -5.16
C TYR A 41 -9.65 -1.52 -4.42
N ASP A 42 -8.91 -1.68 -3.31
CA ASP A 42 -8.82 -2.95 -2.59
C ASP A 42 -10.19 -3.47 -2.14
N ARG A 43 -11.09 -2.57 -1.71
CA ARG A 43 -12.48 -2.92 -1.38
C ARG A 43 -13.30 -3.47 -2.55
N TYR A 44 -12.94 -3.12 -3.78
CA TYR A 44 -13.69 -3.49 -4.98
C TYR A 44 -13.03 -4.62 -5.76
N THR A 45 -11.76 -4.94 -5.47
CA THR A 45 -10.99 -5.98 -6.18
C THR A 45 -10.66 -7.18 -5.30
N GLU A 46 -11.25 -7.30 -4.11
CA GLU A 46 -11.05 -8.43 -3.20
C GLU A 46 -11.36 -9.78 -3.88
N ASP A 47 -12.51 -9.88 -4.55
CA ASP A 47 -12.92 -11.10 -5.27
C ASP A 47 -11.94 -11.44 -6.42
N LEU A 48 -11.55 -10.42 -7.20
CA LEU A 48 -10.60 -10.57 -8.31
C LEU A 48 -9.20 -11.00 -7.81
N LYS A 49 -8.74 -10.49 -6.67
CA LYS A 49 -7.47 -10.90 -6.05
C LYS A 49 -7.54 -12.36 -5.60
N GLY A 50 -8.64 -12.76 -4.94
CA GLY A 50 -8.84 -14.13 -4.51
C GLY A 50 -8.93 -15.13 -5.67
N ASP A 51 -9.55 -14.72 -6.77
CA ASP A 51 -9.61 -15.49 -8.02
C ASP A 51 -8.21 -15.68 -8.64
N LEU A 52 -7.40 -14.63 -8.63
CA LEU A 52 -6.02 -14.67 -9.13
C LEU A 52 -5.15 -15.63 -8.30
N GLU A 53 -5.28 -15.61 -6.97
CA GLU A 53 -4.57 -16.53 -6.07
C GLU A 53 -5.03 -17.99 -6.25
N ARG A 54 -6.33 -18.20 -6.51
CA ARG A 54 -6.90 -19.52 -6.79
C ARG A 54 -6.60 -20.03 -8.20
N GLY A 55 -6.20 -19.16 -9.13
CA GLY A 55 -5.99 -19.50 -10.54
C GLY A 55 -7.31 -19.77 -11.29
N THR A 56 -8.42 -19.23 -10.79
CA THR A 56 -9.78 -19.45 -11.32
C THR A 56 -10.47 -18.10 -11.52
N ALA A 57 -11.22 -17.93 -12.60
CA ALA A 57 -12.16 -16.82 -12.73
C ALA A 57 -13.57 -17.38 -12.54
N VAL A 58 -14.18 -17.14 -11.37
CA VAL A 58 -15.52 -17.65 -11.04
C VAL A 58 -16.53 -16.51 -11.05
#